data_AF-A0AA43HZ50-F1
#
_entry.id   AF-A0AA43HZ50-F1
#
_cell.length_a   1.000
_cell.length_b   1.000
_cell.length_c   1.000
_cell.angle_alpha   90.00
_cell.angle_beta   90.00
_cell.angle_gamma   90.00
#
_symmetry.space_group_name_H-M   'P 1'
#
loop_
_entity.id
_entity.type
_entity.pdbx_description
1 polymer ?
#
loop_
_entity_poly.entity_id
_entity_poly.type
_entity_poly.pdbx_seq_one_letter_code
_entity_poly.pdbx_strand_id
1 'polypeptide(L)'
;MMNETRSKKVTKRRKTALFLFLFLCIGAIALIYCGKKGDRGYQGIDVSHHQGEINWEQVGADKNIQFVYIKATEGTSFKDPKYRYNTKQAQKQGIKTGAYHYFRTILTPPKQAEHFINTIKNSNLQLIPLAKNNTKR
;
A
#
# COMPACT_ATOMS: atom_id res chain seq x y z
N MET A 1 -65.05 -29.27 -9.70
CA MET A 1 -63.90 -28.88 -10.55
C MET A 1 -63.28 -27.49 -10.25
N MET A 2 -63.94 -26.57 -9.53
CA MET A 2 -63.43 -25.19 -9.33
C MET A 2 -62.41 -24.98 -8.18
N ASN A 3 -62.29 -25.90 -7.21
CA ASN A 3 -61.37 -25.73 -6.05
C ASN A 3 -59.92 -26.13 -6.34
N GLU A 4 -59.70 -27.10 -7.21
CA GLU A 4 -58.36 -27.64 -7.50
C GLU A 4 -57.50 -26.66 -8.32
N THR A 5 -58.13 -25.94 -9.24
CA THR A 5 -57.50 -24.88 -10.05
C THR A 5 -57.11 -23.65 -9.21
N ARG A 6 -57.87 -23.32 -8.17
CA ARG A 6 -57.57 -22.23 -7.23
C ARG A 6 -56.39 -22.60 -6.33
N SER A 7 -56.35 -23.83 -5.81
CA SER A 7 -55.26 -24.33 -4.96
C SER A 7 -53.92 -24.34 -5.70
N LYS A 8 -53.88 -24.86 -6.94
CA LYS A 8 -52.68 -24.91 -7.79
C LYS A 8 -52.16 -23.51 -8.18
N LYS A 9 -53.05 -22.54 -8.42
CA LYS A 9 -52.67 -21.13 -8.67
C LYS A 9 -52.03 -20.47 -7.44
N VAL A 10 -52.55 -20.73 -6.24
CA VAL A 10 -52.01 -20.19 -4.99
C VAL A 10 -50.64 -20.79 -4.68
N THR A 11 -50.47 -22.10 -4.85
CA THR A 11 -49.14 -22.75 -4.66
C THR A 11 -48.13 -22.27 -5.69
N LYS A 12 -48.52 -22.10 -6.96
CA LYS A 12 -47.63 -21.56 -8.00
C LYS A 12 -47.17 -20.15 -7.65
N ARG A 13 -48.08 -19.24 -7.27
CA ARG A 13 -47.77 -17.86 -6.84
C ARG A 13 -46.87 -17.82 -5.60
N ARG A 14 -47.11 -18.67 -4.59
CA ARG A 14 -46.27 -18.77 -3.39
C ARG A 14 -44.85 -19.26 -3.71
N LYS A 15 -44.71 -20.26 -4.59
CA LYS A 15 -43.41 -20.73 -5.06
C LYS A 15 -42.66 -19.66 -5.86
N THR A 16 -43.37 -18.89 -6.71
CA THR A 16 -42.74 -17.78 -7.45
C THR A 16 -42.28 -16.65 -6.52
N ALA A 17 -43.10 -16.29 -5.54
CA ALA A 17 -42.74 -15.27 -4.55
C ALA A 17 -41.55 -15.68 -3.67
N LEU A 18 -41.48 -16.94 -3.25
CA LEU A 18 -40.34 -17.46 -2.47
C LEU A 18 -39.05 -17.48 -3.29
N PHE A 19 -39.14 -17.84 -4.58
CA PHE A 19 -37.99 -17.86 -5.48
C PHE A 19 -37.47 -16.45 -5.77
N LEU A 20 -38.38 -15.48 -5.99
CA LEU A 20 -38.04 -14.07 -6.17
C LEU A 20 -37.41 -13.47 -4.90
N PHE A 21 -37.93 -13.82 -3.73
CA PHE A 21 -37.38 -13.38 -2.44
C PHE A 21 -35.98 -13.95 -2.20
N LEU A 22 -35.76 -15.22 -2.51
CA LEU A 22 -34.44 -15.86 -2.40
C LEU A 22 -33.43 -15.23 -3.36
N PHE A 23 -33.85 -14.94 -4.61
CA PHE A 23 -33.02 -14.23 -5.59
C PHE A 23 -32.65 -12.81 -5.13
N LEU A 24 -33.59 -12.09 -4.52
CA LEU A 24 -33.36 -10.77 -3.93
C LEU A 24 -32.38 -10.84 -2.75
N CYS A 25 -32.50 -11.85 -1.88
CA CYS A 25 -31.59 -12.05 -0.76
C CYS A 25 -30.18 -12.39 -1.24
N ILE A 26 -30.03 -13.28 -2.23
CA ILE A 26 -28.73 -13.64 -2.81
C ILE A 26 -28.12 -12.43 -3.52
N GLY A 27 -28.90 -11.64 -4.26
CA GLY A 27 -28.45 -10.40 -4.89
C GLY A 27 -27.98 -9.34 -3.89
N ALA A 28 -28.70 -9.17 -2.77
CA ALA A 28 -28.31 -8.26 -1.69
C ALA A 28 -27.02 -8.73 -0.98
N ILE A 29 -26.89 -10.02 -0.71
CA ILE A 29 -25.67 -10.62 -0.13
C ILE A 29 -24.50 -10.46 -1.11
N ALA A 30 -24.70 -10.74 -2.40
CA ALA A 30 -23.68 -10.55 -3.42
C ALA A 30 -23.24 -9.08 -3.52
N LEU A 31 -24.13 -8.10 -3.37
CA LEU A 31 -23.77 -6.68 -3.34
C LEU A 31 -22.97 -6.28 -2.09
N ILE A 32 -23.26 -6.89 -0.93
CA ILE A 32 -22.48 -6.70 0.31
C ILE A 32 -21.06 -7.28 0.17
N TYR A 33 -20.93 -8.47 -0.44
CA TYR A 33 -19.63 -9.12 -0.63
C TYR A 33 -18.87 -8.62 -1.88
N CYS A 34 -19.55 -8.05 -2.86
CA CYS A 34 -18.99 -7.40 -4.06
C CYS A 34 -18.80 -5.88 -3.84
N GLY A 35 -18.61 -5.46 -2.58
CA GLY A 35 -18.24 -4.10 -2.23
C GLY A 35 -16.82 -3.77 -2.67
N LYS A 36 -16.68 -3.21 -3.87
CA LYS A 36 -15.52 -2.46 -4.42
C LYS A 36 -14.15 -2.78 -3.80
N LYS A 37 -13.43 -3.75 -4.37
CA LYS A 37 -11.97 -3.63 -4.43
C LYS A 37 -11.65 -2.52 -5.45
N GLY A 38 -11.64 -1.26 -4.97
CA GLY A 38 -10.97 -0.22 -5.73
C GLY A 38 -9.54 -0.69 -5.97
N ASP A 39 -9.08 -0.60 -7.22
CA ASP A 39 -7.69 -0.83 -7.58
C ASP A 39 -6.85 0.27 -6.92
N ARG A 40 -6.60 0.10 -5.61
CA ARG A 40 -5.68 0.93 -4.87
C ARG A 40 -4.33 0.33 -5.18
N GLY A 41 -3.67 0.88 -6.21
CA GLY A 41 -2.30 0.54 -6.53
C GLY A 41 -1.41 0.61 -5.29
N TYR A 42 -0.21 0.02 -5.37
CA TYR A 42 0.66 -0.08 -4.19
C TYR A 42 0.88 1.28 -3.52
N GLN A 43 0.57 1.37 -2.23
CA GLN A 43 0.69 2.60 -1.44
C GLN A 43 1.87 2.49 -0.47
N GLY A 44 2.51 3.63 -0.21
CA GLY A 44 3.69 3.71 0.62
C GLY A 44 4.03 5.14 1.00
N ILE A 45 5.05 5.29 1.84
CA ILE A 45 5.51 6.58 2.36
C ILE A 45 6.98 6.82 2.02
N ASP A 46 7.44 8.07 2.11
CA ASP A 46 8.87 8.40 2.11
C ASP A 46 9.24 9.18 3.36
N VAL A 47 10.37 8.80 3.97
CA VAL A 47 10.81 9.36 5.26
C VAL A 47 12.31 9.69 5.27
N SER A 48 12.69 10.56 6.19
CA SER A 48 14.05 11.02 6.43
C SER A 48 14.19 11.41 7.91
N HIS A 49 15.34 11.97 8.29
CA HIS A 49 15.50 12.60 9.61
C HIS A 49 14.48 13.73 9.90
N HIS A 50 13.87 14.35 8.88
CA HIS A 50 12.88 15.42 9.09
C HIS A 50 11.59 14.96 9.79
N GLN A 51 11.28 13.66 9.74
CA GLN A 51 10.11 13.10 10.43
C GLN A 51 10.33 12.95 11.95
N GLY A 52 11.56 13.11 12.46
CA GLY A 52 11.87 12.89 13.87
C GLY A 52 11.75 11.42 14.27
N GLU A 53 11.15 11.16 15.43
CA GLU A 53 10.82 9.80 15.88
C GLU A 53 9.52 9.32 15.24
N ILE A 54 9.57 8.15 14.60
CA ILE A 54 8.42 7.53 13.94
C ILE A 54 7.91 6.38 14.80
N ASN A 55 6.59 6.36 15.07
CA ASN A 55 5.93 5.20 15.64
C ASN A 55 5.75 4.12 14.56
N TRP A 56 6.75 3.26 14.42
CA TRP A 56 6.76 2.22 13.38
C TRP A 56 5.69 1.15 13.59
N GLU A 57 5.27 0.87 14.82
CA GLU A 57 4.16 -0.08 15.09
C GLU A 57 2.85 0.45 14.51
N GLN A 58 2.57 1.75 14.70
CA GLN A 58 1.40 2.39 14.12
C GLN A 58 1.46 2.38 12.58
N VAL A 59 2.64 2.64 11.99
CA VAL A 59 2.83 2.59 10.53
C VAL A 59 2.60 1.17 10.00
N GLY A 60 3.12 0.15 10.70
CA GLY A 60 2.94 -1.26 10.34
C GLY A 60 1.51 -1.77 10.47
N ALA A 61 0.72 -1.16 11.35
CA ALA A 61 -0.69 -1.48 11.51
C ALA A 61 -1.57 -0.93 10.36
N ASP A 62 -1.10 0.09 9.62
CA ASP A 62 -1.82 0.64 8.48
C ASP A 62 -1.67 -0.25 7.24
N LYS A 63 -2.75 -0.95 6.88
CA LYS A 63 -2.82 -1.86 5.73
C LYS A 63 -2.61 -1.16 4.38
N ASN A 64 -2.68 0.18 4.34
CA ASN A 64 -2.40 0.96 3.15
C ASN A 64 -0.90 1.21 2.95
N ILE A 65 -0.06 1.06 3.99
CA ILE A 65 1.38 1.30 3.88
C ILE A 65 2.10 -0.01 3.60
N GLN A 66 2.35 -0.28 2.32
CA GLN A 66 2.94 -1.54 1.85
C GLN A 66 4.46 -1.44 1.67
N PHE A 67 4.97 -0.22 1.51
CA PHE A 67 6.40 0.05 1.37
C PHE A 67 6.80 1.41 1.91
N VAL A 68 8.10 1.57 2.17
CA VAL A 68 8.70 2.85 2.54
C VAL A 68 10.01 3.10 1.81
N TYR A 69 10.18 4.31 1.28
CA TYR A 69 11.48 4.82 0.83
C TYR A 69 12.12 5.69 1.91
N ILE A 70 13.37 5.39 2.26
CA ILE A 70 14.07 6.04 3.36
C ILE A 70 15.28 6.79 2.79
N LYS A 71 15.41 8.08 3.12
CA LYS A 71 16.57 8.87 2.72
C LYS A 71 17.83 8.22 3.27
N ALA A 72 18.78 7.91 2.40
CA ALA A 72 20.09 7.39 2.82
C ALA A 72 21.16 8.48 2.77
N THR A 73 21.18 9.24 1.68
CA THR A 73 22.23 10.24 1.43
C THR A 73 21.68 11.47 0.74
N GLU A 74 22.44 12.55 0.79
CA GLU A 74 22.23 13.77 0.02
C GLU A 74 23.56 14.33 -0.48
N GLY A 75 23.61 14.74 -1.73
CA GLY A 75 24.84 15.26 -2.33
C GLY A 75 26.01 14.28 -2.21
N THR A 76 27.21 14.80 -1.99
CA THR A 76 28.44 13.99 -2.04
C THR A 76 28.93 13.51 -0.67
N SER A 77 28.30 13.95 0.44
CA SER A 77 28.85 13.70 1.78
C SER A 77 27.81 13.46 2.87
N PHE A 78 26.58 13.99 2.74
CA PHE A 78 25.58 13.87 3.81
C PHE A 78 25.01 12.45 3.83
N LYS A 79 25.03 11.82 5.02
CA LYS A 79 24.32 10.57 5.32
C LYS A 79 23.18 10.91 6.26
N ASP A 80 21.98 10.45 5.94
CA ASP A 80 20.83 10.69 6.79
C ASP A 80 21.02 9.93 8.13
N PRO A 81 21.01 10.64 9.28
CA PRO A 81 21.31 10.03 10.57
C PRO A 81 20.25 9.00 11.01
N LYS A 82 19.03 9.08 10.46
CA LYS A 82 17.95 8.15 10.78
C LYS A 82 17.87 6.98 9.80
N TYR A 83 18.64 6.95 8.71
CA TYR A 83 18.56 5.91 7.67
C TYR A 83 18.60 4.48 8.20
N ARG A 84 19.64 4.14 8.99
CA ARG A 84 19.83 2.77 9.52
C ARG A 84 18.72 2.39 10.51
N TYR A 85 18.34 3.33 11.38
CA TYR A 85 17.29 3.12 12.37
C TYR A 85 15.94 2.89 11.68
N ASN A 86 15.52 3.82 10.82
CA ASN A 86 14.26 3.74 10.10
C ASN A 86 14.17 2.47 9.24
N THR A 87 15.25 2.10 8.55
CA THR A 87 15.29 0.87 7.74
C THR A 87 15.05 -0.36 8.61
N LYS A 88 15.75 -0.47 9.75
CA LYS A 88 15.60 -1.61 10.66
C LYS A 88 14.20 -1.67 11.27
N GLN A 89 13.64 -0.55 11.71
CA GLN A 89 12.32 -0.56 12.35
C GLN A 89 11.21 -0.84 11.34
N ALA A 90 11.25 -0.27 10.14
CA ALA A 90 10.29 -0.58 9.08
C ALA A 90 10.28 -2.09 8.73
N GLN A 91 11.46 -2.69 8.61
CA GLN A 91 11.61 -4.11 8.31
C GLN A 91 11.06 -5.01 9.42
N LYS A 92 11.23 -4.63 10.69
CA LYS A 92 10.61 -5.36 11.82
C LYS A 92 9.09 -5.41 11.75
N GLN A 93 8.47 -4.41 11.14
CA GLN A 93 7.02 -4.35 10.93
C GLN A 93 6.58 -5.05 9.64
N GLY A 94 7.50 -5.72 8.92
CA GLY A 94 7.21 -6.39 7.66
C GLY A 94 7.04 -5.47 6.46
N ILE A 95 7.35 -4.18 6.59
CA ILE A 95 7.21 -3.20 5.50
C ILE A 95 8.40 -3.33 4.54
N LYS A 96 8.13 -3.38 3.23
CA LYS A 96 9.19 -3.39 2.20
C LYS A 96 9.95 -2.07 2.20
N THR A 97 11.27 -2.13 2.24
CA THR A 97 12.12 -0.94 2.33
C THR A 97 12.93 -0.68 1.07
N GLY A 98 12.93 0.58 0.64
CA GLY A 98 13.83 1.13 -0.36
C GLY A 98 14.65 2.27 0.22
N ALA A 99 15.75 2.60 -0.45
CA ALA A 99 16.57 3.75 -0.10
C ALA A 99 16.54 4.79 -1.22
N TYR A 100 16.55 6.07 -0.87
CA TYR A 100 16.73 7.13 -1.85
C TYR A 100 17.91 8.03 -1.55
N HIS A 101 18.52 8.51 -2.63
CA HIS A 101 19.51 9.57 -2.64
C HIS A 101 18.85 10.91 -2.99
N TYR A 102 19.05 11.95 -2.18
CA TYR A 102 18.62 13.30 -2.55
C TYR A 102 19.69 13.98 -3.40
N PHE A 103 19.42 14.05 -4.70
CA PHE A 103 20.37 14.51 -5.70
C PHE A 103 20.49 16.04 -5.71
N ARG A 104 21.74 16.53 -5.70
CA ARG A 104 22.08 17.95 -5.81
C ARG A 104 22.65 18.21 -7.20
N THR A 105 21.93 18.97 -8.02
CA THR A 105 22.26 19.22 -9.44
C THR A 105 23.58 19.96 -9.65
N ILE A 106 24.02 20.73 -8.67
CA ILE A 106 25.28 21.49 -8.70
C ILE A 106 26.51 20.66 -8.33
N LEU A 107 26.33 19.39 -7.92
CA LEU A 107 27.40 18.51 -7.48
C LEU A 107 27.68 17.40 -8.50
N THR A 108 28.91 16.88 -8.51
CA THR A 108 29.37 15.84 -9.44
C THR A 108 28.54 14.55 -9.34
N PRO A 109 27.79 14.14 -10.39
CA PRO A 109 26.89 12.98 -10.31
C PRO A 109 27.59 11.64 -9.96
N PRO A 110 28.76 11.31 -10.53
CA PRO A 110 29.50 10.10 -10.13
C PRO A 110 29.83 10.05 -8.63
N LYS A 111 30.27 11.16 -8.03
CA LYS A 111 30.59 11.23 -6.59
C LYS A 111 29.35 11.02 -5.72
N GLN A 112 28.20 11.55 -6.17
CA GLN A 112 26.93 11.35 -5.48
C GLN A 112 26.49 9.87 -5.53
N ALA A 113 26.60 9.24 -6.70
CA ALA A 113 26.29 7.82 -6.87
C ALA A 113 27.20 6.93 -6.02
N GLU A 114 28.52 7.19 -6.02
CA GLU A 114 29.48 6.47 -5.19
C GLU A 114 29.14 6.59 -3.70
N HIS A 115 28.87 7.81 -3.22
CA HIS A 115 28.49 8.05 -1.83
C HIS A 115 27.21 7.31 -1.44
N PHE A 116 26.21 7.30 -2.32
CA PHE A 116 24.97 6.55 -2.11
C PHE A 116 25.19 5.04 -2.06
N ILE A 117 25.86 4.48 -3.07
CA ILE A 117 26.16 3.04 -3.16
C ILE A 117 26.95 2.59 -1.93
N ASN A 118 27.99 3.32 -1.55
CA ASN A 118 28.79 3.00 -0.36
C ASN A 118 28.00 3.07 0.96
N THR A 119 26.95 3.89 1.01
CA THR A 119 26.08 3.99 2.19
C THR A 119 25.10 2.83 2.27
N ILE A 120 24.54 2.39 1.14
CA ILE A 120 23.48 1.38 1.12
C ILE A 120 23.97 -0.05 0.91
N LYS A 121 25.23 -0.28 0.49
CA LYS A 121 25.76 -1.61 0.10
C LYS A 121 25.55 -2.75 1.12
N ASN A 122 25.48 -2.42 2.41
CA ASN A 122 25.28 -3.39 3.49
C ASN A 122 23.83 -3.42 4.01
N SER A 123 22.90 -2.80 3.30
CA SER A 123 21.48 -2.73 3.67
C SER A 123 20.69 -3.80 2.93
N ASN A 124 19.87 -4.56 3.64
CA ASN A 124 18.99 -5.57 3.06
C ASN A 124 17.70 -4.92 2.51
N LEU A 125 17.81 -4.20 1.38
CA LEU A 125 16.68 -3.49 0.77
C LEU A 125 15.88 -4.42 -0.16
N GLN A 126 14.55 -4.27 -0.17
CA GLN A 126 13.64 -5.05 -1.01
C GLN A 126 13.18 -4.29 -2.26
N LEU A 127 13.42 -2.98 -2.30
CA LEU A 127 13.04 -2.10 -3.42
C LEU A 127 14.28 -1.56 -4.13
N ILE A 128 14.11 -1.24 -5.41
CA ILE A 128 15.16 -0.66 -6.24
C ILE A 128 15.57 0.72 -5.68
N PRO A 129 16.87 1.03 -5.57
CA PRO A 129 17.33 2.35 -5.12
C PRO A 129 16.83 3.49 -6.03
N LEU A 130 16.49 4.63 -5.43
CA LEU A 130 15.98 5.81 -6.17
C LEU A 130 16.91 7.03 -6.03
N ALA A 131 16.95 7.86 -7.07
CA ALA A 131 17.45 9.22 -7.00
C ALA A 131 16.26 10.19 -6.99
N LYS A 132 16.12 11.01 -5.94
CA LYS A 132 15.07 12.02 -5.77
C LYS A 132 15.70 13.40 -5.90
N ASN A 133 15.07 14.29 -6.66
CA ASN A 133 15.38 15.72 -6.65
C ASN A 133 14.06 16.51 -6.55
N ASN A 134 14.13 17.80 -6.26
CA ASN A 134 12.94 18.67 -6.18
C ASN A 134 12.97 19.78 -7.24
N THR A 135 13.42 19.45 -8.45
CA THR A 135 13.22 20.35 -9.59
C THR A 135 11.75 20.32 -9.94
N LYS A 136 11.01 21.38 -9.59
CA LYS A 136 9.72 21.65 -10.20
C LYS A 136 9.95 21.63 -11.72
N ARG A 137 9.22 20.77 -12.44
CA ARG A 137 9.13 20.87 -13.89
C ARG A 137 8.37 22.14 -14.24
#